data_AF-A0A0N4W4E8-F1
#
_entry.id   AF-A0A0N4W4E8-F1
#
_cell.length_a   1.000
_cell.length_b   1.000
_cell.length_c   1.000
_cell.angle_alpha   90.00
_cell.angle_beta   90.00
_cell.angle_gamma   90.00
#
_symmetry.space_group_name_H-M   'P 1'
#
loop_
_entity.id
_entity.type
_entity.pdbx_description
1 polymer ?
#
loop_
_entity_poly.entity_id
_entity_poly.type
_entity_poly.pdbx_seq_one_letter_code
_entity_poly.pdbx_strand_id
1 'polypeptide(L)'
;MRSGTLLVLTLLDLSSSPGVRGAEESGDLEQRIGDLVAETNRHLGRIVFDSERGVRRMNPELRIRLLDINTVVMEAMNSLNITEPFTYQTLNVQPRSIYGYAYHDLWNPSTMVHYALAEEIVKQLQDL
;
A
#
# COMPACT_ATOMS: atom_id res chain seq x y z
N MET A 1 25.29 -3.03 -11.21
CA MET A 1 24.34 -4.12 -11.54
C MET A 1 24.10 -4.08 -13.05
N ARG A 2 24.27 -5.18 -13.79
CA ARG A 2 24.10 -5.18 -15.26
C ARG A 2 22.63 -5.40 -15.67
N SER A 3 21.89 -6.20 -14.92
CA SER A 3 20.46 -6.47 -15.10
C SER A 3 19.69 -6.41 -13.77
N GLY A 4 18.36 -6.32 -13.84
CA GLY A 4 17.48 -6.40 -12.67
C GLY A 4 16.10 -5.80 -12.89
N THR A 5 15.25 -5.88 -11.86
CA THR A 5 13.94 -5.22 -11.83
C THR A 5 13.87 -4.24 -10.68
N LEU A 6 13.55 -2.97 -10.96
CA LEU A 6 13.18 -1.97 -9.98
C LEU A 6 11.64 -1.94 -9.89
N LEU A 7 11.11 -2.36 -8.75
CA LEU A 7 9.70 -2.18 -8.43
C LEU A 7 9.53 -0.84 -7.72
N VAL A 8 8.63 -0.02 -8.25
CA VAL A 8 8.15 1.21 -7.63
C VAL A 8 6.73 0.96 -7.18
N LEU A 9 6.44 1.20 -5.91
CA LEU A 9 5.10 1.02 -5.36
C LEU A 9 4.34 2.34 -5.44
N THR A 10 3.03 2.28 -5.72
CA THR A 10 2.18 3.46 -5.53
C THR A 10 2.18 3.91 -4.07
N LEU A 11 1.93 5.20 -3.84
CA LEU A 11 1.63 5.72 -2.53
C LEU A 11 0.32 5.08 -2.03
N LEU A 12 0.38 4.52 -0.83
CA LEU A 12 -0.78 3.94 -0.17
C LEU A 12 -1.76 5.05 0.23
N ASP A 13 -3.04 4.84 -0.08
CA ASP A 13 -4.13 5.70 0.36
C ASP A 13 -4.51 5.36 1.81
N LEU A 14 -4.24 6.30 2.70
CA LEU A 14 -4.58 6.24 4.12
C LEU A 14 -5.79 7.10 4.46
N SER A 15 -6.56 7.57 3.47
CA SER A 15 -7.79 8.35 3.66
C SER A 15 -8.78 7.63 4.58
N SER A 16 -8.86 6.30 4.47
CA SER A 16 -9.73 5.46 5.29
C SER A 16 -9.11 5.00 6.62
N SER A 17 -7.90 5.46 6.95
CA SER A 17 -7.17 5.01 8.14
C SER A 17 -7.86 5.45 9.45
N PRO A 18 -7.66 4.69 10.55
CA PRO A 18 -8.19 5.05 11.86
C PRO A 18 -7.83 6.47 12.32
N GLY A 19 -6.62 6.94 12.00
CA GLY A 19 -6.16 8.28 12.34
C GLY A 19 -6.96 9.40 11.66
N VAL A 20 -7.41 9.18 10.43
CA VAL A 20 -8.27 10.14 9.71
C VAL A 20 -9.68 10.14 10.28
N ARG A 21 -10.24 8.95 10.51
CA ARG A 21 -11.59 8.80 11.10
C ARG A 21 -11.70 9.37 12.51
N GLY A 22 -10.60 9.37 13.26
CA GLY A 22 -10.53 9.93 14.62
C GLY A 22 -10.37 11.45 14.68
N ALA A 23 -10.21 12.14 13.55
CA ALA A 23 -10.02 13.60 13.50
C ALA A 23 -11.36 14.36 13.56
N GLU A 24 -11.34 15.59 14.11
CA GLU A 24 -12.54 16.45 14.23
C GLU A 24 -13.17 16.83 12.87
N GLU A 25 -12.38 16.84 11.80
CA GLU A 25 -12.80 17.14 10.41
C GLU A 25 -12.57 15.93 9.48
N SER A 26 -12.96 14.73 9.94
CA SER A 26 -12.60 13.47 9.27
C SER A 26 -12.99 13.41 7.79
N GLY A 27 -14.16 13.94 7.40
CA GLY A 27 -14.63 13.89 6.01
C GLY A 27 -13.82 14.77 5.06
N ASP A 28 -13.49 16.00 5.47
CA ASP A 28 -12.66 16.90 4.67
C ASP A 28 -11.22 16.39 4.58
N LEU A 29 -10.71 15.81 5.66
CA LEU A 29 -9.39 15.21 5.71
C LEU A 29 -9.30 13.95 4.83
N GLU A 30 -10.31 13.07 4.87
CA GLU A 30 -10.43 11.89 4.02
C GLU A 30 -10.37 12.26 2.54
N GLN A 31 -11.22 13.20 2.12
CA GLN A 31 -11.25 13.67 0.73
C GLN A 31 -9.92 14.30 0.30
N ARG A 32 -9.35 15.17 1.13
CA ARG A 32 -8.09 15.86 0.82
C ARG A 32 -6.92 14.88 0.70
N ILE A 33 -6.85 13.87 1.56
CA ILE A 33 -5.82 12.83 1.47
C ILE A 33 -6.03 12.01 0.20
N GLY A 34 -7.26 11.57 -0.08
CA GLY A 34 -7.57 10.80 -1.29
C GLY A 34 -7.16 11.54 -2.56
N ASP A 35 -7.49 12.83 -2.67
CA ASP A 35 -7.13 13.66 -3.83
C ASP A 35 -5.61 13.82 -3.99
N LEU A 36 -4.90 14.05 -2.88
CA LEU A 36 -3.43 14.18 -2.89
C LEU A 36 -2.74 12.87 -3.27
N VAL A 37 -3.21 11.74 -2.74
CA VAL A 37 -2.68 10.42 -3.07
C VAL A 37 -2.95 10.07 -4.53
N ALA A 38 -4.16 10.32 -5.02
CA ALA A 38 -4.53 10.10 -6.42
C ALA A 38 -3.66 10.92 -7.38
N GLU A 39 -3.46 12.22 -7.12
CA GLU A 39 -2.62 13.05 -7.98
C GLU A 39 -1.14 12.67 -7.89
N THR A 40 -0.65 12.31 -6.69
CA THR A 40 0.72 11.82 -6.49
C THR A 40 0.96 10.53 -7.27
N ASN A 41 0.04 9.56 -7.18
CA ASN A 41 0.13 8.29 -7.91
C ASN A 41 0.04 8.50 -9.42
N ARG A 42 -0.76 9.45 -9.90
CA ARG A 42 -0.82 9.82 -11.31
C ARG A 42 0.52 10.38 -11.79
N HIS A 43 1.14 11.27 -11.03
CA HIS A 43 2.47 11.80 -11.34
C HIS A 43 3.55 10.73 -11.30
N LEU A 44 3.54 9.88 -10.27
CA LEU A 44 4.47 8.76 -10.13
C LEU A 44 4.38 7.81 -11.34
N GLY A 45 3.18 7.50 -11.79
CA GLY A 45 3.00 6.65 -12.98
C GLY A 45 3.60 7.24 -14.24
N ARG A 46 3.48 8.56 -14.45
CA ARG A 46 4.16 9.25 -15.56
C ARG A 46 5.68 9.18 -15.44
N ILE A 47 6.21 9.45 -14.24
CA ILE A 47 7.66 9.40 -13.97
C ILE A 47 8.21 8.00 -14.25
N VAL A 48 7.54 6.94 -13.76
CA VAL A 48 7.97 5.56 -13.99
C VAL A 48 7.91 5.20 -15.47
N PHE A 49 6.85 5.58 -16.18
CA PHE A 49 6.69 5.31 -17.61
C PHE A 49 7.79 5.98 -18.45
N ASP A 50 8.07 7.25 -18.20
CA ASP A 50 9.11 8.00 -18.92
C ASP A 50 10.50 7.47 -18.57
N SER A 51 10.73 7.13 -17.29
CA SER A 51 11.99 6.55 -16.81
C SER A 51 12.24 5.17 -17.42
N GLU A 52 11.24 4.30 -17.49
CA GLU A 52 11.37 2.97 -18.10
C GLU A 52 11.73 3.08 -19.58
N ARG A 53 11.13 4.02 -20.32
CA ARG A 53 11.49 4.29 -21.72
C ARG A 53 12.93 4.77 -21.88
N GLY A 54 13.39 5.64 -20.98
CA GLY A 54 14.77 6.14 -20.98
C GLY A 54 15.79 5.06 -20.61
N VAL A 55 15.52 4.33 -19.53
CA VAL A 55 16.36 3.25 -19.02
C VAL A 55 16.47 2.12 -20.03
N ARG A 56 15.38 1.68 -20.67
CA ARG A 56 15.47 0.63 -21.69
C ARG A 56 16.40 0.95 -22.85
N ARG A 57 16.55 2.24 -23.21
CA ARG A 57 17.49 2.66 -24.27
C ARG A 57 18.95 2.58 -23.81
N MET A 58 19.21 2.84 -22.54
CA MET A 58 20.57 2.87 -21.97
C MET A 58 21.02 1.52 -21.42
N ASN A 59 20.10 0.78 -20.80
CA ASN A 59 20.30 -0.54 -20.24
C ASN A 59 19.03 -1.39 -20.46
N PRO A 60 18.97 -2.15 -21.58
CA PRO A 60 17.82 -3.00 -21.91
C PRO A 60 17.53 -4.11 -20.89
N GLU A 61 18.50 -4.46 -20.05
CA GLU A 61 18.38 -5.54 -19.06
C GLU A 61 17.84 -5.04 -17.70
N LEU A 62 17.66 -3.73 -17.53
CA LEU A 62 17.01 -3.14 -16.36
C LEU A 62 15.54 -2.84 -16.68
N ARG A 63 14.63 -3.42 -15.90
CA ARG A 63 13.18 -3.18 -16.00
C ARG A 63 12.73 -2.33 -14.81
N ILE A 64 11.94 -1.30 -15.05
CA ILE A 64 11.25 -0.51 -14.03
C ILE A 64 9.75 -0.78 -14.18
N ARG A 65 9.10 -1.16 -13.08
CA ARG A 65 7.65 -1.37 -13.05
C ARG A 65 7.02 -0.59 -11.92
N LEU A 66 5.86 -0.02 -12.19
CA LEU A 66 4.97 0.49 -11.15
C LEU A 66 4.04 -0.65 -10.72
N LEU A 67 3.96 -0.90 -9.42
CA LEU A 67 2.98 -1.78 -8.81
C LEU A 67 1.97 -0.93 -8.05
N ASP A 68 0.70 -1.03 -8.43
CA ASP A 68 -0.36 -0.43 -7.64
C ASP A 68 -0.70 -1.29 -6.43
N ILE A 69 -0.35 -0.82 -5.24
CA ILE A 69 -0.52 -1.55 -3.99
C ILE A 69 -1.87 -1.27 -3.32
N ASN A 70 -2.59 -0.23 -3.75
CA ASN A 70 -3.82 0.20 -3.07
C ASN A 70 -4.90 -0.88 -3.13
N THR A 71 -5.09 -1.52 -4.29
CA THR A 71 -6.06 -2.60 -4.46
C THR A 71 -5.79 -3.75 -3.49
N VAL A 72 -4.54 -4.23 -3.44
CA VAL A 72 -4.13 -5.38 -2.61
C VAL A 72 -4.25 -5.06 -1.13
N VAL A 73 -3.81 -3.87 -0.72
CA VAL A 73 -3.88 -3.44 0.67
C VAL A 73 -5.34 -3.24 1.11
N MET A 74 -6.19 -2.63 0.26
CA MET A 74 -7.62 -2.46 0.55
C MET A 74 -8.34 -3.80 0.68
N GLU A 75 -8.08 -4.75 -0.22
CA GLU A 75 -8.64 -6.10 -0.12
C GLU A 75 -8.22 -6.80 1.17
N ALA A 76 -6.93 -6.76 1.51
CA ALA A 76 -6.41 -7.33 2.74
C ALA A 76 -7.03 -6.69 3.99
N MET A 77 -7.12 -5.35 4.03
CA MET A 77 -7.72 -4.63 5.15
C MET A 77 -9.23 -4.93 5.31
N ASN A 78 -9.98 -5.00 4.21
CA ASN A 78 -11.41 -5.32 4.24
C ASN A 78 -11.67 -6.76 4.71
N SER A 79 -10.74 -7.68 4.41
CA SER A 79 -10.81 -9.05 4.92
C SER A 79 -10.48 -9.18 6.41
N LEU A 80 -9.93 -8.12 7.02
CA LEU A 80 -9.39 -8.08 8.39
C LEU A 80 -10.04 -6.95 9.21
N ASN A 81 -11.35 -6.94 9.37
CA ASN A 81 -12.06 -6.04 10.29
C ASN A 81 -13.56 -6.41 10.39
N ILE A 82 -13.87 -7.70 10.49
CA ILE A 82 -15.22 -8.22 10.24
C ILE A 82 -16.13 -8.12 11.49
N THR A 83 -15.57 -8.00 12.70
CA THR A 83 -16.36 -8.25 13.93
C THR A 83 -16.33 -7.16 15.01
N GLU A 84 -15.40 -6.21 15.02
CA GLU A 84 -15.36 -5.14 16.05
C GLU A 84 -15.12 -3.75 15.45
N PRO A 85 -15.91 -2.72 15.85
CA PRO A 85 -15.60 -1.33 15.51
C PRO A 85 -14.33 -0.90 16.27
N PHE A 86 -13.26 -0.66 15.52
CA PHE A 86 -11.99 -0.10 15.99
C PHE A 86 -11.25 -0.91 17.06
N THR A 87 -10.40 -1.81 16.58
CA THR A 87 -9.32 -2.39 17.39
C THR A 87 -7.99 -2.23 16.65
N TYR A 88 -7.15 -1.33 17.13
CA TYR A 88 -5.72 -1.36 16.85
C TYR A 88 -5.05 -2.33 17.81
N GLN A 89 -3.83 -2.77 17.49
CA GLN A 89 -3.09 -3.71 18.33
C GLN A 89 -2.82 -3.05 19.71
N THR A 90 -3.47 -3.52 20.77
CA THR A 90 -3.21 -3.06 22.14
C THR A 90 -2.12 -3.91 22.81
N LEU A 91 -1.55 -3.43 23.92
CA LEU A 91 -0.50 -4.15 24.67
C LEU A 91 -0.91 -5.55 25.17
N ASN A 92 -2.21 -5.86 25.22
CA ASN A 92 -2.78 -7.13 25.72
C ASN A 92 -3.36 -8.01 24.59
N VAL A 93 -2.74 -8.00 23.42
CA VAL A 93 -3.19 -8.80 22.28
C VAL A 93 -2.81 -10.27 22.48
N GLN A 94 -3.81 -11.15 22.49
CA GLN A 94 -3.58 -12.58 22.48
C GLN A 94 -3.05 -13.02 21.11
N PRO A 95 -2.18 -14.06 21.01
CA PRO A 95 -1.56 -14.46 19.75
C PRO A 95 -2.52 -14.76 18.60
N ARG A 96 -3.80 -15.07 18.88
CA ARG A 96 -4.81 -15.34 17.86
C ARG A 96 -5.60 -14.12 17.41
N SER A 97 -5.62 -13.02 18.16
CA SER A 97 -6.38 -11.83 17.79
C SER A 97 -5.66 -10.97 16.75
N ILE A 98 -4.34 -11.14 16.55
CA ILE A 98 -3.57 -10.48 15.48
C ILE A 98 -4.13 -10.76 14.07
N TYR A 99 -4.78 -11.92 13.88
CA TYR A 99 -5.39 -12.33 12.62
C TYR A 99 -6.72 -11.61 12.33
N GLY A 100 -7.21 -10.77 13.25
CA GLY A 100 -8.45 -10.02 13.09
C GLY A 100 -8.25 -8.53 12.82
N TYR A 101 -7.02 -8.01 12.89
CA TYR A 101 -6.75 -6.57 12.82
C TYR A 101 -6.11 -6.17 11.50
N ALA A 102 -6.72 -5.22 10.79
CA ALA A 102 -6.14 -4.57 9.61
C ALA A 102 -5.02 -3.58 9.95
N TYR A 103 -5.03 -2.99 11.15
CA TYR A 103 -4.12 -1.92 11.55
C TYR A 103 -3.32 -2.28 12.81
N HIS A 104 -2.03 -1.94 12.80
CA HIS A 104 -1.18 -2.02 13.98
C HIS A 104 -1.45 -0.86 14.94
N ASP A 105 -1.51 0.35 14.40
CA ASP A 105 -1.82 1.60 15.11
C ASP A 105 -2.79 2.47 14.30
N LEU A 106 -2.85 3.79 14.54
CA LEU A 106 -3.77 4.67 13.85
C LEU A 106 -3.48 4.84 12.33
N TRP A 107 -2.28 4.49 11.88
CA TRP A 107 -1.79 4.82 10.54
C TRP A 107 -1.20 3.62 9.81
N ASN A 108 -0.59 2.68 10.56
CA ASN A 108 0.20 1.60 10.01
C ASN A 108 -0.64 0.32 9.84
N PRO A 109 -0.58 -0.33 8.68
CA PRO A 109 -1.17 -1.65 8.48
C PRO A 109 -0.61 -2.69 9.45
N SER A 110 -1.39 -3.73 9.74
CA SER A 110 -0.92 -4.85 10.55
C SER A 110 0.08 -5.73 9.80
N THR A 111 0.78 -6.60 10.52
CA THR A 111 1.67 -7.61 9.92
C THR A 111 0.96 -8.48 8.89
N MET A 112 -0.34 -8.77 9.07
CA MET A 112 -1.11 -9.60 8.13
C MET A 112 -1.35 -8.88 6.80
N VAL A 113 -1.59 -7.57 6.83
CA VAL A 113 -1.72 -6.75 5.61
C VAL A 113 -0.36 -6.62 4.91
N HIS A 114 0.72 -6.42 5.66
CA HIS A 114 2.08 -6.43 5.10
C HIS A 114 2.44 -7.78 4.46
N TYR A 115 2.00 -8.89 5.06
CA TYR A 115 2.19 -10.23 4.50
C TYR A 115 1.48 -10.38 3.15
N ALA A 116 0.22 -9.96 3.03
CA ALA A 116 -0.52 -10.00 1.77
C ALA A 116 0.15 -9.15 0.67
N LEU A 117 0.65 -7.96 1.02
CA LEU A 117 1.43 -7.12 0.08
C LEU A 117 2.73 -7.81 -0.36
N ALA A 118 3.44 -8.45 0.57
CA ALA A 118 4.67 -9.17 0.24
C ALA A 118 4.39 -10.36 -0.70
N GLU A 119 3.31 -11.10 -0.48
CA GLU A 119 2.88 -12.18 -1.38
C GLU A 119 2.60 -11.64 -2.79
N GLU A 120 1.93 -10.50 -2.92
CA GLU A 120 1.69 -9.88 -4.23
C GLU A 120 3.00 -9.45 -4.91
N ILE A 121 3.92 -8.83 -4.17
CA ILE A 121 5.24 -8.45 -4.71
C ILE A 121 5.99 -9.69 -5.22
N VAL A 122 5.96 -10.79 -4.48
CA VAL A 122 6.60 -12.04 -4.88
C VAL A 122 5.96 -12.60 -6.16
N LYS A 123 4.62 -12.62 -6.26
CA LYS A 123 3.93 -13.05 -7.50
C LYS A 123 4.36 -12.20 -8.69
N GLN A 124 4.35 -10.88 -8.54
CA GLN A 124 4.76 -9.95 -9.59
C GLN A 124 6.22 -10.10 -10.01
N LEU A 125 7.09 -10.60 -9.13
CA LEU A 125 8.49 -10.90 -9.43
C LEU A 125 8.68 -12.29 -10.06
N GLN A 126 7.82 -13.26 -9.73
CA GLN A 126 7.86 -14.62 -10.30
C GLN A 126 7.25 -14.69 -11.70
N ASP A 127 6.28 -13.82 -12.00
CA ASP A 127 5.67 -13.69 -13.33
C ASP A 127 6.58 -12.98 -14.37
N LEU A 128 7.85 -12.68 -14.04
CA LEU A 128 8.82 -11.93 -14.88
C LEU A 128 9.71 -12.80 -15.77
#